data_AF-A0A7C9IFD9-F1
#
_entry.id   AF-A0A7C9IFD9-F1
#
_cell.length_a   1.000
_cell.length_b   1.000
_cell.length_c   1.000
_cell.angle_alpha   90.00
_cell.angle_beta   90.00
_cell.angle_gamma   90.00
#
_symmetry.space_group_name_H-M   'P 1'
#
loop_
_entity.id
_entity.type
_entity.pdbx_description
1 polymer ?
#
loop_
_entity_poly.entity_id
_entity_poly.type
_entity_poly.pdbx_seq_one_letter_code
_entity_poly.pdbx_strand_id
1 'polypeptide(L)'
;MLGLEKYLPMVQDGLGKLEHCLGHIYAEMKATRETAQAQHRALAFEFGLVDVQDNPRIAPRRLTQLPVIVEETTAARKEVDVEALNQGRAVSRGFYANLGDTAFKVTLIGVGGQPSTSHTVPPATTISLTCLVSKVIVDPGPDGPAIFQVYMQ
;
A
#
# COMPACT_ATOMS: atom_id res chain seq x y z
N MET A 1 33.11 16.71 -65.43
CA MET A 1 31.97 16.70 -64.51
C MET A 1 32.06 15.43 -63.66
N LEU A 2 33.09 15.34 -62.80
CA LEU A 2 33.45 14.12 -62.06
C LEU A 2 33.97 14.59 -60.70
N GLY A 3 33.22 14.32 -59.64
CA GLY A 3 33.65 14.74 -58.30
C GLY A 3 32.66 14.39 -57.21
N LEU A 4 31.35 14.39 -57.50
CA LEU A 4 30.30 14.11 -56.50
C LEU A 4 29.97 12.62 -56.35
N GLU A 5 30.05 11.83 -57.43
CA GLU A 5 29.69 10.39 -57.42
C GLU A 5 30.57 9.55 -56.49
N LYS A 6 31.85 9.95 -56.31
CA LYS A 6 32.80 9.25 -55.42
C LYS A 6 32.42 9.38 -53.94
N TYR A 7 31.76 10.47 -53.54
CA TYR A 7 31.37 10.72 -52.16
C TYR A 7 29.95 10.24 -51.85
N LEU A 8 29.13 9.97 -52.87
CA LEU A 8 27.77 9.45 -52.74
C LEU A 8 27.69 8.18 -51.86
N PRO A 9 28.52 7.13 -52.05
CA PRO A 9 28.46 5.95 -51.19
C PRO A 9 28.92 6.26 -49.76
N MET A 10 29.86 7.20 -49.57
CA MET A 10 30.33 7.62 -48.24
C MET A 10 29.24 8.36 -47.46
N VAL A 11 28.44 9.18 -48.15
CA VAL A 11 27.30 9.90 -47.58
C VAL A 11 26.16 8.92 -47.27
N GLN A 12 25.89 7.96 -48.15
CA GLN A 12 24.88 6.91 -47.92
C GLN A 12 25.22 6.02 -46.72
N ASP A 13 26.47 5.56 -46.61
CA ASP A 13 26.95 4.81 -45.44
C ASP A 13 26.90 5.64 -44.16
N GLY A 14 27.25 6.92 -44.24
CA GLY A 14 27.16 7.85 -43.12
C GLY A 14 25.73 8.06 -42.63
N LEU A 15 24.78 8.19 -43.55
CA LEU A 15 23.34 8.28 -43.27
C LEU A 15 22.81 7.00 -42.62
N GLY A 16 23.19 5.83 -43.13
CA GLY A 16 22.78 4.55 -42.54
C GLY A 16 23.30 4.34 -41.11
N LYS A 17 24.55 4.76 -40.85
CA LYS A 17 25.11 4.74 -39.48
C LYS A 17 24.41 5.73 -38.56
N LEU A 18 24.06 6.92 -39.05
CA LEU A 18 23.32 7.93 -38.30
C LEU A 18 21.91 7.43 -37.93
N GLU A 19 21.20 6.83 -38.88
CA GLU A 19 19.87 6.23 -38.65
C GLU A 19 19.94 5.15 -37.57
N HIS A 20 20.96 4.28 -37.63
CA HIS A 20 21.17 3.24 -36.65
C HIS A 20 21.50 3.79 -35.25
N CYS A 21 22.35 4.81 -35.16
CA CYS A 21 22.68 5.47 -33.89
C CYS A 21 21.45 6.17 -33.29
N LEU A 22 20.65 6.86 -34.11
CA LEU A 22 19.42 7.51 -33.66
C LEU A 22 18.39 6.48 -33.16
N GLY A 23 18.28 5.33 -33.83
CA GLY A 23 17.46 4.21 -33.38
C GLY A 23 17.87 3.69 -32.00
N HIS A 24 19.18 3.58 -31.73
CA HIS A 24 19.68 3.19 -30.42
C HIS A 24 19.40 4.22 -29.33
N ILE A 25 19.67 5.50 -29.60
CA ILE A 25 19.40 6.59 -28.64
C ILE A 25 17.91 6.64 -28.29
N TYR A 26 17.04 6.48 -29.28
CA TYR A 26 15.59 6.44 -29.05
C TYR A 26 15.18 5.22 -28.21
N ALA A 27 15.74 4.05 -28.50
CA ALA A 27 15.47 2.83 -27.73
C ALA A 27 15.95 2.96 -26.27
N GLU A 28 17.13 3.52 -26.04
CA GLU A 28 17.66 3.77 -24.70
C GLU A 28 16.82 4.79 -23.93
N MET A 29 16.39 5.89 -24.57
CA MET A 29 15.50 6.87 -23.94
C MET A 29 14.15 6.24 -23.58
N LYS A 30 13.58 5.42 -24.47
CA LYS A 30 12.33 4.70 -24.21
C LYS A 30 12.48 3.74 -23.03
N ALA A 31 13.54 2.92 -23.02
CA ALA A 31 13.82 2.01 -21.92
C ALA A 31 14.01 2.76 -20.59
N THR A 32 14.75 3.87 -20.60
CA THR A 32 14.96 4.72 -19.42
C THR A 32 13.64 5.32 -18.92
N ARG A 33 12.76 5.73 -19.83
CA ARG A 33 11.43 6.24 -19.46
C ARG A 33 10.56 5.15 -18.83
N GLU A 34 10.56 3.95 -19.40
CA GLU A 34 9.79 2.82 -18.88
C GLU A 34 10.31 2.36 -17.51
N THR A 35 11.64 2.30 -17.32
CA THR A 35 12.23 1.96 -16.02
C THR A 35 11.97 3.04 -14.98
N ALA A 36 12.08 4.32 -15.34
CA ALA A 36 11.74 5.43 -14.45
C ALA A 36 10.25 5.41 -14.06
N GLN A 37 9.35 5.09 -14.99
CA GLN A 37 7.93 4.93 -14.69
C GLN A 37 7.65 3.73 -13.78
N ALA A 38 8.32 2.61 -13.99
CA ALA A 38 8.21 1.43 -13.13
C ALA A 38 8.73 1.71 -11.72
N GLN A 39 9.88 2.38 -11.61
CA GLN A 39 10.43 2.85 -10.34
C GLN A 39 9.49 3.84 -9.66
N HIS A 40 8.94 4.80 -10.40
CA HIS A 40 7.97 5.75 -9.86
C HIS A 40 6.71 5.05 -9.35
N ARG A 41 6.20 4.03 -10.06
CA ARG A 41 5.06 3.22 -9.58
C ARG A 41 5.42 2.40 -8.35
N ALA A 42 6.61 1.80 -8.31
CA ALA A 42 7.08 1.04 -7.15
C ALA A 42 7.25 1.96 -5.93
N LEU A 43 7.85 3.13 -6.10
CA LEU A 43 8.00 4.13 -5.06
C LEU A 43 6.62 4.70 -4.64
N ALA A 44 5.72 4.95 -5.57
CA ALA A 44 4.36 5.37 -5.25
C ALA A 44 3.56 4.28 -4.53
N PHE A 45 3.86 3.00 -4.77
CA PHE A 45 3.27 1.88 -4.04
C PHE A 45 3.85 1.75 -2.62
N GLU A 46 5.18 1.84 -2.48
CA GLU A 46 5.88 1.69 -1.19
C GLU A 46 5.76 2.91 -0.27
N PHE A 47 5.65 4.11 -0.86
CA PHE A 47 5.69 5.38 -0.16
C PHE A 47 4.45 6.26 -0.35
N GLY A 48 3.55 5.89 -1.28
CA GLY A 48 2.38 6.70 -1.66
C GLY A 48 2.68 7.69 -2.80
N LEU A 49 1.64 8.15 -3.51
CA LEU A 49 1.73 9.26 -4.47
C LEU A 49 2.05 10.57 -3.72
N VAL A 50 3.17 11.20 -4.03
CA VAL A 50 3.55 12.51 -3.49
C VAL A 50 2.94 13.60 -4.37
N ASP A 51 1.73 14.02 -4.04
CA ASP A 51 1.16 15.26 -4.58
C ASP A 51 1.57 16.43 -3.66
N VAL A 52 1.95 17.57 -4.26
CA VAL A 52 2.59 18.72 -3.58
C VAL A 52 1.63 19.54 -2.71
N GLN A 53 0.36 19.14 -2.59
CA GLN A 53 -0.57 19.76 -1.66
C GLN A 53 -0.61 18.97 -0.34
N ASP A 54 -0.58 19.70 0.77
CA ASP A 54 -0.71 19.24 2.16
C ASP A 54 -1.87 18.26 2.37
N ASN A 55 -1.68 17.02 1.94
CA ASN A 55 -2.57 15.92 2.21
C ASN A 55 -2.04 15.26 3.49
N PRO A 56 -2.81 15.22 4.59
CA PRO A 56 -2.40 14.56 5.82
C PRO A 56 -2.04 13.07 5.63
N ARG A 57 -2.45 12.46 4.50
CA ARG A 57 -2.04 11.12 4.06
C ARG A 57 -0.57 11.03 3.62
N ILE A 58 0.02 12.15 3.17
CA ILE A 58 1.41 12.31 2.66
C ILE A 58 2.29 13.02 3.71
N ALA A 59 1.90 13.03 4.99
CA ALA A 59 2.83 13.43 6.04
C ALA A 59 4.09 12.52 5.95
N PRO A 60 5.31 13.08 5.88
CA PRO A 60 6.53 12.29 5.90
C PRO A 60 6.51 11.40 7.13
N ARG A 61 6.88 10.11 6.98
CA ARG A 61 6.87 9.10 8.05
C ARG A 61 7.50 9.74 9.30
N ARG A 62 6.68 10.14 10.26
CA ARG A 62 7.20 10.44 11.59
C ARG A 62 7.68 9.10 12.10
N LEU A 63 8.99 8.87 12.02
CA LEU A 63 9.70 7.64 12.43
C LEU A 63 9.47 7.27 13.92
N THR A 64 8.60 8.00 14.60
CA THR A 64 8.30 7.96 16.02
C THR A 64 6.80 7.82 16.28
N GLN A 65 6.02 7.28 15.34
CA GLN A 65 4.63 6.96 15.68
C GLN A 65 4.61 5.67 16.48
N LEU A 66 4.21 5.79 17.75
CA LEU A 66 4.00 4.65 18.63
C LEU A 66 2.91 3.76 18.02
N PRO A 67 3.02 2.43 18.18
CA PRO A 67 1.98 1.52 17.73
C PRO A 67 0.65 1.92 18.35
N VAL A 68 -0.41 1.87 17.54
CA VAL A 68 -1.74 2.20 18.03
C VAL A 68 -2.28 0.99 18.76
N ILE A 69 -2.65 1.20 20.03
CA ILE A 69 -3.26 0.18 20.88
C ILE A 69 -4.64 0.69 21.26
N VAL A 70 -5.67 -0.03 20.85
CA VAL A 70 -7.05 0.21 21.26
C VAL A 70 -7.44 -0.94 22.18
N GLU A 71 -7.63 -0.65 23.46
CA GLU A 71 -8.13 -1.60 24.44
C GLU A 71 -9.43 -1.08 25.00
N GLU A 72 -10.52 -1.82 24.79
CA GLU A 72 -11.86 -1.35 25.15
C GLU A 72 -12.76 -2.52 25.52
N THR A 73 -13.80 -2.20 26.31
CA THR A 73 -14.91 -3.11 26.60
C THR A 73 -16.17 -2.56 25.95
N THR A 74 -16.87 -3.38 25.15
CA THR A 74 -18.09 -2.97 24.48
C THR A 74 -19.23 -3.98 24.66
N ALA A 75 -20.42 -3.48 24.95
CA ALA A 75 -21.66 -4.27 24.99
C ALA A 75 -22.45 -4.18 23.66
N ALA A 76 -22.00 -3.36 22.71
CA ALA A 76 -22.61 -3.21 21.39
C ALA A 76 -21.55 -3.36 20.28
N ARG A 77 -22.01 -3.48 19.03
CA ARG A 77 -21.14 -3.45 17.86
C ARG A 77 -20.24 -2.21 17.91
N LYS A 78 -18.93 -2.43 17.86
CA LYS A 78 -17.91 -1.37 17.86
C LYS A 78 -17.13 -1.44 16.56
N GLU A 79 -16.97 -0.29 15.92
CA GLU A 79 -16.09 -0.14 14.76
C GLU A 79 -14.83 0.60 15.20
N VAL A 80 -13.68 -0.03 15.01
CA VAL A 80 -12.36 0.56 15.22
C VAL A 80 -11.83 0.95 13.85
N ASP A 81 -11.84 2.25 13.57
CA ASP A 81 -11.32 2.81 12.32
C ASP A 81 -9.78 2.90 12.38
N VAL A 82 -9.17 1.79 12.01
CA VAL A 82 -7.72 1.59 12.02
C VAL A 82 -7.02 2.57 11.10
N GLU A 83 -7.58 2.82 9.92
CA GLU A 83 -7.02 3.75 8.95
C GLU A 83 -7.02 5.17 9.51
N ALA A 84 -8.13 5.63 10.08
CA ALA A 84 -8.20 6.96 10.70
C ALA A 84 -7.22 7.10 11.88
N LEU A 85 -7.12 6.08 12.73
CA LEU A 85 -6.18 6.07 13.87
C LEU A 85 -4.71 6.03 13.41
N ASN A 86 -4.44 5.48 12.23
CA ASN A 86 -3.12 5.41 11.62
C ASN A 86 -2.92 6.50 10.54
N GLN A 87 -3.44 7.71 10.78
CA GLN A 87 -3.24 8.90 9.91
C GLN A 87 -3.69 8.71 8.45
N GLY A 88 -4.79 7.97 8.24
CA GLY A 88 -5.31 7.70 6.91
C GLY A 88 -4.55 6.59 6.16
N ARG A 89 -3.85 5.70 6.87
CA ARG A 89 -3.09 4.59 6.28
C ARG A 89 -3.60 3.23 6.76
N ALA A 90 -3.88 2.33 5.82
CA ALA A 90 -4.20 0.95 6.13
C ALA A 90 -3.02 0.26 6.84
N VAL A 91 -3.36 -0.64 7.76
CA VAL A 91 -2.38 -1.37 8.58
C VAL A 91 -2.21 -2.78 8.00
N SER A 92 -0.97 -3.25 7.95
CA SER A 92 -0.63 -4.60 7.44
C SER A 92 -0.09 -5.55 8.51
N ARG A 93 0.21 -5.03 9.70
CA ARG A 93 0.81 -5.79 10.80
C ARG A 93 0.15 -5.43 12.13
N GLY A 94 0.11 -6.41 13.02
CA GLY A 94 -0.49 -6.24 14.34
C GLY A 94 -1.30 -7.47 14.73
N PHE A 95 -2.19 -7.29 15.70
CA PHE A 95 -3.07 -8.36 16.16
C PHE A 95 -4.34 -7.78 16.78
N TYR A 96 -5.36 -8.61 16.86
CA TYR A 96 -6.49 -8.38 17.74
C TYR A 96 -6.60 -9.55 18.71
N ALA A 97 -6.95 -9.25 19.95
CA ALA A 97 -7.00 -10.21 21.04
C ALA A 97 -8.33 -10.08 21.79
N ASN A 98 -8.84 -11.23 22.21
CA ASN A 98 -9.91 -11.30 23.19
C ASN A 98 -9.30 -11.38 24.58
N LEU A 99 -9.49 -10.32 25.36
CA LEU A 99 -8.99 -10.21 26.74
C LEU A 99 -10.06 -10.62 27.78
N GLY A 100 -11.28 -10.91 27.33
CA GLY A 100 -12.39 -11.28 28.19
C GLY A 100 -12.61 -12.79 28.28
N ASP A 101 -13.65 -13.14 29.06
CA ASP A 101 -14.06 -14.52 29.31
C ASP A 101 -15.12 -15.04 28.34
N THR A 102 -15.66 -14.17 27.47
CA THR A 102 -16.74 -14.49 26.53
C THR A 102 -16.23 -14.39 25.09
N ALA A 103 -16.77 -15.24 24.21
CA ALA A 103 -16.43 -15.16 22.79
C ALA A 103 -17.16 -13.99 22.11
N PHE A 104 -16.50 -13.33 21.17
CA PHE A 104 -17.11 -12.31 20.31
C PHE A 104 -16.78 -12.55 18.84
N LYS A 105 -17.49 -11.88 17.95
CA LYS A 105 -17.25 -11.96 16.51
C LYS A 105 -16.41 -10.79 16.05
N VAL A 106 -15.50 -11.06 15.11
CA VAL A 106 -14.69 -10.04 14.45
C VAL A 106 -14.94 -10.09 12.96
N THR A 107 -15.08 -8.90 12.38
CA THR A 107 -15.14 -8.69 10.93
C THR A 107 -14.08 -7.66 10.56
N LEU A 108 -13.15 -8.04 9.68
CA LEU A 108 -12.12 -7.14 9.17
C LEU A 108 -12.59 -6.51 7.87
N ILE A 109 -12.39 -5.20 7.71
CA ILE A 109 -12.65 -4.47 6.46
C ILE A 109 -11.31 -4.15 5.81
N GLY A 110 -11.15 -4.53 4.53
CA GLY A 110 -9.95 -4.22 3.75
C GLY A 110 -9.97 -2.80 3.17
N VAL A 111 -8.87 -2.42 2.50
CA VAL A 111 -8.71 -1.08 1.88
C VAL A 111 -9.76 -0.76 0.79
N GLY A 112 -10.35 -1.79 0.18
CA GLY A 112 -11.45 -1.65 -0.79
C GLY A 112 -12.85 -1.56 -0.19
N GLY A 113 -12.97 -1.45 1.15
CA GLY A 113 -14.26 -1.41 1.85
C GLY A 113 -14.99 -2.76 1.89
N GLN A 114 -14.39 -3.82 1.36
CA GLN A 114 -14.98 -5.16 1.36
C GLN A 114 -14.83 -5.79 2.77
N PRO A 115 -15.94 -6.20 3.40
CA PRO A 115 -15.90 -6.92 4.66
C PRO A 115 -15.45 -8.37 4.40
N SER A 116 -14.58 -8.87 5.26
CA SER A 116 -14.25 -10.29 5.33
C SER A 116 -15.38 -11.11 5.95
N THR A 117 -15.27 -12.43 5.86
CA THR A 117 -16.17 -13.33 6.59
C THR A 117 -15.98 -13.14 8.08
N SER A 118 -17.08 -12.87 8.79
CA SER A 118 -17.08 -12.77 10.25
C SER A 118 -16.66 -14.10 10.86
N HIS A 119 -15.78 -14.07 11.85
CA HIS A 119 -15.34 -15.25 12.58
C HIS A 119 -15.37 -14.99 14.08
N THR A 120 -15.51 -16.06 14.86
CA THR A 120 -15.57 -15.98 16.32
C THR A 120 -14.16 -16.02 16.89
N VAL A 121 -13.87 -15.12 17.82
CA VAL A 121 -12.63 -15.07 18.59
C VAL A 121 -12.91 -15.61 19.99
N PRO A 122 -12.40 -16.80 20.34
CA PRO A 122 -12.57 -17.37 21.67
C PRO A 122 -11.89 -16.52 22.76
N PRO A 123 -12.28 -16.70 24.04
CA PRO A 123 -11.60 -16.09 25.19
C PRO A 123 -10.08 -16.32 25.16
N ALA A 124 -9.32 -15.35 25.67
CA ALA A 124 -7.86 -15.40 25.80
C ALA A 124 -7.10 -15.72 24.48
N THR A 125 -7.72 -15.47 23.32
CA THR A 125 -7.13 -15.78 22.01
C THR A 125 -6.61 -14.51 21.35
N THR A 126 -5.39 -14.58 20.81
CA THR A 126 -4.79 -13.51 20.00
C THR A 126 -4.65 -13.97 18.56
N ILE A 127 -5.10 -13.15 17.61
CA ILE A 127 -5.02 -13.43 16.18
C ILE A 127 -4.22 -12.33 15.49
N SER A 128 -3.17 -12.73 14.78
CA SER A 128 -2.32 -11.81 14.03
C SER A 128 -3.02 -11.32 12.76
N LEU A 129 -2.82 -10.05 12.44
CA LEU A 129 -3.24 -9.45 11.17
C LEU A 129 -2.23 -9.80 10.08
N THR A 130 -2.69 -10.50 9.04
CA THR A 130 -1.86 -10.93 7.90
C THR A 130 -2.25 -10.26 6.58
N CYS A 131 -3.22 -9.34 6.60
CA CYS A 131 -3.73 -8.64 5.43
C CYS A 131 -3.84 -7.13 5.71
N LEU A 132 -4.04 -6.34 4.65
CA LEU A 132 -4.25 -4.90 4.76
C LEU A 132 -5.67 -4.61 5.27
N VAL A 133 -5.77 -3.99 6.44
CA VAL A 133 -7.03 -3.69 7.13
C VAL A 133 -7.20 -2.18 7.31
N SER A 134 -8.40 -1.69 7.00
CA SER A 134 -8.83 -0.30 7.22
C SER A 134 -9.71 -0.17 8.46
N LYS A 135 -10.55 -1.16 8.77
CA LYS A 135 -11.39 -1.19 9.97
C LYS A 135 -11.47 -2.58 10.58
N VAL A 136 -11.57 -2.62 11.91
CA VAL A 136 -11.88 -3.83 12.68
C VAL A 136 -13.24 -3.62 13.33
N ILE A 137 -14.20 -4.48 13.01
CA ILE A 137 -15.52 -4.49 13.63
C ILE A 137 -15.53 -5.59 14.67
N VAL A 138 -15.89 -5.23 15.90
CA VAL A 138 -16.09 -6.13 17.02
C VAL A 138 -17.58 -6.19 17.34
N ASP A 139 -18.16 -7.37 17.19
CA ASP A 139 -19.56 -7.66 17.50
C ASP A 139 -19.61 -8.54 18.77
N PRO A 140 -20.07 -8.03 19.91
CA PRO A 140 -20.17 -8.83 21.13
C PRO A 140 -21.15 -10.00 20.95
N GLY A 141 -20.82 -11.12 21.58
CA GLY A 141 -21.67 -12.31 21.59
C GLY A 141 -22.89 -12.16 22.51
N PRO A 142 -23.83 -13.11 22.47
CA PRO A 142 -24.98 -13.11 23.37
C PRO A 142 -24.58 -13.32 24.84
N ASP A 143 -23.39 -13.88 25.08
CA ASP A 143 -22.95 -14.36 26.39
C ASP A 143 -22.30 -13.26 27.26
N GLY A 144 -22.09 -12.06 26.72
CA GLY A 144 -21.57 -10.92 27.49
C GLY A 144 -20.84 -9.86 26.65
N PRO A 145 -20.34 -8.80 27.29
CA PRO A 145 -19.60 -7.74 26.61
C PRO A 145 -18.28 -8.28 26.03
N ALA A 146 -17.84 -7.71 24.91
CA ALA A 146 -16.55 -8.00 24.31
C ALA A 146 -15.47 -7.13 24.97
N ILE A 147 -14.49 -7.76 25.61
CA ILE A 147 -13.27 -7.10 26.10
C ILE A 147 -12.16 -7.43 25.12
N PHE A 148 -11.65 -6.44 24.41
CA PHE A 148 -10.75 -6.67 23.30
C PHE A 148 -9.58 -5.69 23.28
N GLN A 149 -8.50 -6.12 22.63
CA GLN A 149 -7.35 -5.29 22.30
C GLN A 149 -7.11 -5.38 20.80
N VAL A 150 -6.87 -4.24 20.14
CA VAL A 150 -6.39 -4.16 18.77
C VAL A 150 -5.05 -3.42 18.80
N TYR A 151 -3.99 -4.12 18.43
CA TYR A 151 -2.64 -3.60 18.32
C TYR A 151 -2.26 -3.47 16.84
N MET A 152 -1.69 -2.33 16.46
CA MET A 152 -1.49 -1.96 15.06
C MET A 152 -0.12 -1.34 14.85
N GLN A 153 0.60 -1.84 13.83
CA GLN A 153 1.96 -1.42 13.48
C GLN A 153 2.17 -1.29 11.96
#